data_AF-A0A0G4GK37-F1
#
_entry.id   AF-A0A0G4GK37-F1
#
_cell.length_a   1.000
_cell.length_b   1.000
_cell.length_c   1.000
_cell.angle_alpha   90.00
_cell.angle_beta   90.00
_cell.angle_gamma   90.00
#
_symmetry.space_group_name_H-M   'P 1'
#
loop_
_entity.id
_entity.type
_entity.pdbx_description
1 polymer ?
#
loop_
_entity_poly.entity_id
_entity_poly.type
_entity_poly.pdbx_seq_one_letter_code
_entity_poly.pdbx_strand_id
1 'polypeptide(L)'
;MGVFPKTPLAGEILGPAHLDSATGYAGLASSDPARNESSRVQRDDVDIADLDTAELEDVPEEQAKQEEEADQLEEAAADAMDASLSEPQRMERMKMCVDLVRGWVGRSQELLQRMVQEILSQPQTRNRLSEGEAINLIVHRHLTFCYFNINDQHIEMIKHKPPTMTPEQVDKEIIHHRDGTPFSLSKRQMAMLGRVIEADQANQSAGAGPAIGGWDMRMSSGVKILYIAIVVSVFFGAAIFALRKLMQEDKKEKKESSKSLRKKQKEERTKSKKLI
;
A
#
# COMPACT_ATOMS: atom_id res chain seq x y z
N MET A 1 -55.68 -21.92 22.94
CA MET A 1 -54.41 -22.56 23.33
C MET A 1 -53.58 -22.72 22.06
N GLY A 2 -52.59 -21.85 21.83
CA GLY A 2 -51.67 -21.92 20.70
C GLY A 2 -50.25 -21.79 21.24
N VAL A 3 -49.46 -22.85 21.11
CA VAL A 3 -48.09 -22.95 21.62
C VAL A 3 -47.15 -22.39 20.55
N PHE A 4 -46.49 -21.25 20.84
CA PHE A 4 -45.41 -20.71 20.03
C PHE A 4 -44.08 -21.36 20.44
N PRO A 5 -43.25 -21.84 19.50
CA PRO A 5 -41.90 -22.29 19.82
C PRO A 5 -40.97 -21.10 20.07
N LYS A 6 -40.26 -21.14 21.21
CA LYS A 6 -39.17 -20.23 21.56
C LYS A 6 -37.95 -20.51 20.67
N THR A 7 -37.49 -19.50 19.93
CA THR A 7 -36.17 -19.45 19.32
C THR A 7 -35.09 -19.10 20.37
N PRO A 8 -33.92 -19.77 20.36
CA PRO A 8 -32.83 -19.43 21.28
C PRO A 8 -32.08 -18.17 20.81
N LEU A 9 -31.69 -17.36 21.80
CA LEU A 9 -30.90 -16.14 21.66
C LEU A 9 -29.51 -16.43 21.08
N ALA A 10 -29.14 -15.64 20.08
CA ALA A 10 -27.83 -15.62 19.46
C ALA A 10 -26.75 -15.24 20.49
N GLY A 11 -25.68 -16.04 20.51
CA GLY A 11 -24.52 -15.81 21.36
C GLY A 11 -23.74 -14.56 20.96
N GLU A 12 -23.18 -13.91 21.98
CA GLU A 12 -22.14 -12.89 21.88
C GLU A 12 -20.98 -13.39 21.01
N ILE A 13 -20.80 -12.76 19.85
CA ILE A 13 -19.56 -12.84 19.08
C ILE A 13 -18.65 -11.74 19.61
N LEU A 14 -17.82 -12.08 20.59
CA LEU A 14 -16.62 -11.34 20.94
C LEU A 14 -15.67 -11.36 19.73
N GLY A 15 -15.65 -10.27 18.96
CA GLY A 15 -14.68 -10.06 17.89
C GLY A 15 -13.27 -9.87 18.48
N PRO A 16 -12.21 -10.43 17.87
CA PRO A 16 -10.87 -10.29 18.39
C PRO A 16 -10.34 -8.87 18.15
N ALA A 17 -10.04 -8.19 19.26
CA ALA A 17 -9.19 -7.02 19.32
C ALA A 17 -7.73 -7.45 19.09
N HIS A 18 -7.10 -6.92 18.04
CA HIS A 18 -5.68 -6.53 17.95
C HIS A 18 -5.30 -6.36 16.48
N LEU A 19 -5.00 -5.13 16.05
CA LEU A 19 -4.33 -4.86 14.78
C LEU A 19 -3.39 -3.66 14.95
N ASP A 20 -2.09 -3.95 14.98
CA ASP A 20 -1.00 -2.98 14.83
C ASP A 20 -0.53 -2.93 13.37
N SER A 21 -0.54 -1.69 12.86
CA SER A 21 0.38 -0.98 11.96
C SER A 21 0.88 -1.53 10.60
N ALA A 22 0.63 -0.66 9.59
CA ALA A 22 1.54 -0.11 8.56
C ALA A 22 1.76 -0.83 7.20
N THR A 23 1.15 -0.27 6.13
CA THR A 23 1.83 0.40 5.01
C THR A 23 0.94 1.52 4.41
N GLY A 24 1.58 2.56 3.86
CA GLY A 24 0.98 3.85 3.51
C GLY A 24 0.76 4.04 2.01
N TYR A 25 -0.34 4.74 1.69
CA TYR A 25 -0.72 5.20 0.35
C TYR A 25 0.02 6.50 -0.03
N ALA A 26 1.36 6.48 0.05
CA ALA A 26 2.19 7.67 -0.21
C ALA A 26 2.53 7.88 -1.71
N GLY A 27 1.94 7.11 -2.63
CA GLY A 27 2.39 7.05 -4.03
C GLY A 27 1.58 7.84 -5.07
N LEU A 28 0.42 8.42 -4.73
CA LEU A 28 -0.47 9.02 -5.75
C LEU A 28 -0.65 10.54 -5.66
N ALA A 29 0.05 11.23 -4.75
CA ALA A 29 -0.08 12.67 -4.60
C ALA A 29 1.26 13.33 -4.20
N SER A 30 2.24 13.36 -5.11
CA SER A 30 3.23 14.45 -5.19
C SER A 30 4.13 14.24 -6.40
N SER A 31 3.75 14.87 -7.51
CA SER A 31 4.69 15.29 -8.55
C SER A 31 4.71 16.82 -8.52
N ASP A 32 5.26 17.39 -7.44
CA ASP A 32 5.69 18.79 -7.40
C ASP A 32 7.07 18.90 -8.07
N PRO A 33 7.20 19.56 -9.25
CA PRO A 33 8.50 19.87 -9.82
C PRO A 33 8.99 21.20 -9.23
N ALA A 34 9.37 21.22 -7.95
CA ALA A 34 9.93 22.42 -7.35
C ALA A 34 10.98 22.13 -6.26
N ARG A 35 12.22 22.00 -6.73
CA ARG A 35 13.40 22.74 -6.22
C ARG A 35 14.06 22.29 -4.89
N ASN A 36 15.36 21.95 -5.06
CA ASN A 36 16.50 22.09 -4.12
C ASN A 36 16.63 21.13 -2.93
N GLU A 37 17.81 20.67 -2.49
CA GLU A 37 19.19 20.69 -2.99
C GLU A 37 20.00 19.73 -2.08
N SER A 38 21.07 19.14 -2.60
CA SER A 38 22.24 18.65 -1.84
C SER A 38 22.07 17.50 -0.84
N SER A 39 22.04 16.27 -1.35
CA SER A 39 22.67 15.13 -0.66
C SER A 39 23.55 14.38 -1.66
N ARG A 40 24.85 14.66 -1.56
CA ARG A 40 25.92 14.09 -2.37
C ARG A 40 26.11 12.62 -1.96
N VAL A 41 25.24 11.75 -2.46
CA VAL A 41 25.46 10.30 -2.43
C VAL A 41 26.52 10.01 -3.46
N GLN A 42 27.67 9.52 -2.98
CA GLN A 42 28.76 8.98 -3.78
C GLN A 42 28.20 7.74 -4.50
N ARG A 43 27.79 7.93 -5.77
CA ARG A 43 27.34 6.86 -6.64
C ARG A 43 28.59 6.12 -7.10
N ASP A 44 28.64 4.83 -6.78
CA ASP A 44 29.49 3.89 -7.50
C ASP A 44 29.08 3.93 -8.97
N ASP A 45 30.06 4.20 -9.83
CA ASP A 45 29.95 4.23 -11.28
C ASP A 45 29.53 2.84 -11.78
N VAL A 46 28.22 2.62 -11.91
CA VAL A 46 27.68 1.51 -12.70
C VAL A 46 27.67 1.98 -14.14
N ASP A 47 28.57 1.43 -14.95
CA ASP A 47 28.64 1.63 -16.40
C ASP A 47 27.32 1.16 -17.07
N ILE A 48 26.34 2.05 -17.17
CA ILE A 48 25.13 1.89 -18.02
C ILE A 48 25.50 2.26 -19.46
N ALA A 49 26.55 1.63 -19.99
CA ALA A 49 27.13 1.99 -21.29
C ALA A 49 26.48 1.26 -22.48
N ASP A 50 25.63 0.26 -22.26
CA ASP A 50 25.02 -0.54 -23.34
C ASP A 50 23.51 -0.77 -23.14
N LEU A 51 22.77 0.27 -22.73
CA LEU A 51 21.32 0.24 -22.92
C LEU A 51 21.03 0.77 -24.33
N ASP A 52 21.03 -0.15 -25.29
CA ASP A 52 20.58 0.08 -26.67
C ASP A 52 19.25 0.82 -26.61
N THR A 53 19.30 2.12 -26.85
CA THR A 53 18.16 3.01 -26.99
C THR A 53 17.58 2.73 -28.37
N ALA A 54 17.06 1.52 -28.53
CA ALA A 54 16.44 1.05 -29.74
C ALA A 54 15.23 1.95 -30.01
N GLU A 55 15.32 2.69 -31.13
CA GLU A 55 14.22 3.32 -31.85
C GLU A 55 13.04 3.73 -30.96
N LEU A 56 13.15 4.91 -30.35
CA LEU A 56 11.96 5.74 -30.15
C LEU A 56 11.40 6.00 -31.55
N GLU A 57 10.56 5.09 -32.05
CA GLU A 57 9.73 5.31 -33.22
C GLU A 57 8.99 6.63 -32.97
N ASP A 58 9.27 7.64 -33.80
CA ASP A 58 8.59 8.93 -33.77
C ASP A 58 7.08 8.65 -33.88
N VAL A 59 6.39 8.65 -32.74
CA VAL A 59 4.94 8.60 -32.70
C VAL A 59 4.48 9.82 -33.50
N PRO A 60 3.76 9.64 -34.61
CA PRO A 60 3.38 10.74 -35.46
C PRO A 60 2.70 11.84 -34.63
N GLU A 61 3.13 13.09 -34.76
CA GLU A 61 2.60 14.22 -33.99
C GLU A 61 1.06 14.33 -34.07
N GLU A 62 0.46 13.79 -35.14
CA GLU A 62 -0.99 13.67 -35.31
C GLU A 62 -1.65 12.67 -34.35
N GLN A 63 -1.00 11.55 -34.02
CA GLN A 63 -1.54 10.57 -33.06
C GLN A 63 -1.56 11.15 -31.65
N ALA A 64 -0.50 11.85 -31.24
CA ALA A 64 -0.44 12.50 -29.93
C ALA A 64 -1.56 13.54 -29.75
N LYS A 65 -1.88 14.33 -30.79
CA LYS A 65 -2.97 15.31 -30.76
C LYS A 65 -4.36 14.65 -30.67
N GLN A 66 -4.56 13.53 -31.35
CA GLN A 66 -5.84 12.80 -31.28
C GLN A 66 -6.07 12.19 -29.88
N GLU A 67 -5.03 11.67 -29.26
CA GLU A 67 -5.10 11.14 -27.89
C GLU A 67 -5.42 12.27 -26.88
N GLU A 68 -4.76 13.42 -27.01
CA GLU A 68 -5.03 14.57 -26.14
C GLU A 68 -6.47 15.11 -26.28
N GLU A 69 -7.01 15.15 -27.50
CA GLU A 69 -8.39 15.60 -27.74
C GLU A 69 -9.42 14.60 -27.17
N ALA A 70 -9.15 13.30 -27.27
CA ALA A 70 -9.99 12.26 -26.67
C ALA A 70 -10.02 12.37 -25.13
N ASP A 71 -8.85 12.58 -24.51
CA ASP A 71 -8.73 12.78 -23.06
C ASP A 71 -9.48 14.03 -22.60
N GLN A 72 -9.37 15.14 -23.34
CA GLN A 72 -10.09 16.37 -23.04
C GLN A 72 -11.61 16.20 -23.14
N LEU A 73 -12.08 15.44 -24.13
CA LEU A 73 -13.51 15.16 -24.30
C LEU A 73 -14.04 14.28 -23.17
N GLU A 74 -13.30 13.26 -22.76
CA GLU A 74 -13.66 12.40 -21.61
C GLU A 74 -13.68 13.21 -20.31
N GLU A 75 -12.68 14.07 -20.09
CA GLU A 75 -12.61 14.96 -18.93
C GLU A 75 -13.82 15.92 -18.89
N ALA A 76 -14.18 16.53 -20.02
CA ALA A 76 -15.34 17.40 -20.12
C ALA A 76 -16.66 16.64 -19.87
N ALA A 77 -16.77 15.39 -20.35
CA ALA A 77 -17.93 14.55 -20.11
C ALA A 77 -18.07 14.19 -18.62
N ALA A 78 -16.96 13.85 -17.95
CA ALA A 78 -16.93 13.57 -16.52
C ALA A 78 -17.32 14.81 -15.68
N ASP A 79 -16.85 16.00 -16.07
CA ASP A 79 -17.21 17.26 -15.40
C ASP A 79 -18.69 17.66 -15.63
N ALA A 80 -19.23 17.37 -16.81
CA ALA A 80 -20.63 17.63 -17.14
C ALA A 80 -21.60 16.83 -16.27
N MET A 81 -21.23 15.60 -15.88
CA MET A 81 -22.04 14.75 -15.00
C MET A 81 -22.29 15.37 -13.62
N ASP A 82 -21.33 16.16 -13.12
CA ASP A 82 -21.46 16.84 -11.83
C ASP A 82 -21.92 18.29 -11.93
N ALA A 83 -22.18 18.81 -13.13
CA ALA A 83 -22.46 20.22 -13.36
C ALA A 83 -23.61 20.77 -12.50
N SER A 84 -24.60 19.92 -12.17
CA SER A 84 -25.73 20.27 -11.30
C SER A 84 -25.43 20.24 -9.80
N LEU A 85 -24.30 19.67 -9.38
CA LEU A 85 -23.96 19.46 -7.98
C LEU A 85 -23.05 20.58 -7.46
N SER A 86 -23.37 21.07 -6.27
CA SER A 86 -22.47 21.96 -5.54
C SER A 86 -21.21 21.21 -5.07
N GLU A 87 -20.09 21.93 -4.89
CA GLU A 87 -18.84 21.32 -4.43
C GLU A 87 -18.96 20.53 -3.11
N PRO A 88 -19.73 20.99 -2.09
CA PRO A 88 -19.97 20.20 -0.89
C PRO A 88 -20.68 18.87 -1.16
N GLN A 89 -21.66 18.85 -2.07
CA GLN A 89 -22.37 17.62 -2.45
C GLN A 89 -21.46 16.64 -3.19
N ARG A 90 -20.59 17.15 -4.08
CA ARG A 90 -19.58 16.33 -4.77
C ARG A 90 -18.61 15.70 -3.77
N MET A 91 -18.12 16.48 -2.81
CA MET A 91 -17.25 15.96 -1.74
C MET A 91 -17.95 14.92 -0.87
N GLU A 92 -19.21 15.15 -0.53
CA GLU A 92 -20.01 14.21 0.24
C GLU A 92 -20.24 12.89 -0.51
N ARG A 93 -20.55 12.94 -1.81
CA ARG A 93 -20.65 11.75 -2.68
C ARG A 93 -19.33 11.01 -2.75
N MET A 94 -18.23 11.73 -3.00
CA MET A 94 -16.90 11.13 -3.06
C MET A 94 -16.52 10.45 -1.75
N LYS A 95 -16.79 11.10 -0.61
CA LYS A 95 -16.59 10.53 0.72
C LYS A 95 -17.40 9.25 0.92
N MET A 96 -18.69 9.30 0.61
CA MET A 96 -19.55 8.12 0.69
C MET A 96 -19.01 6.97 -0.16
N CYS A 97 -18.54 7.25 -1.36
CA CYS A 97 -17.96 6.23 -2.23
C CYS A 97 -16.66 5.63 -1.73
N VAL A 98 -15.78 6.45 -1.15
CA VAL A 98 -14.57 5.97 -0.48
C VAL A 98 -14.95 4.99 0.64
N ASP A 99 -15.94 5.34 1.48
CA ASP A 99 -16.38 4.49 2.58
C ASP A 99 -17.03 3.18 2.10
N LEU A 100 -17.88 3.25 1.07
CA LEU A 100 -18.52 2.07 0.48
C LEU A 100 -17.50 1.11 -0.14
N VAL A 101 -16.57 1.64 -0.95
CA VAL A 101 -15.56 0.83 -1.62
C VAL A 101 -14.62 0.20 -0.60
N ARG A 102 -14.23 0.91 0.46
CA ARG A 102 -13.47 0.31 1.58
C ARG A 102 -14.24 -0.82 2.25
N GLY A 103 -15.52 -0.60 2.53
CA GLY A 103 -16.40 -1.64 3.08
C GLY A 103 -16.48 -2.86 2.17
N TRP A 104 -16.59 -2.66 0.86
CA TRP A 104 -16.58 -3.72 -0.13
C TRP A 104 -15.23 -4.46 -0.16
N VAL A 105 -14.09 -3.75 -0.22
CA VAL A 105 -12.75 -4.38 -0.16
C VAL A 105 -12.61 -5.25 1.08
N GLY A 106 -13.11 -4.79 2.23
CA GLY A 106 -13.05 -5.55 3.49
C GLY A 106 -13.85 -6.84 3.47
N ARG A 107 -14.99 -6.89 2.77
CA ARG A 107 -15.86 -8.08 2.67
C ARG A 107 -15.50 -8.99 1.50
N SER A 108 -15.00 -8.43 0.41
CA SER A 108 -14.82 -9.10 -0.88
C SER A 108 -13.36 -9.49 -1.14
N GLN A 109 -12.59 -9.80 -0.10
CA GLN A 109 -11.15 -10.07 -0.23
C GLN A 109 -10.84 -11.24 -1.16
N GLU A 110 -11.60 -12.33 -1.06
CA GLU A 110 -11.43 -13.49 -1.94
C GLU A 110 -11.75 -13.16 -3.40
N LEU A 111 -12.83 -12.41 -3.63
CA LEU A 111 -13.22 -11.98 -4.98
C LEU A 111 -12.16 -11.04 -5.58
N LEU A 112 -11.67 -10.12 -4.76
CA LEU A 112 -10.64 -9.16 -5.14
C LEU A 112 -9.32 -9.87 -5.50
N GLN A 113 -8.90 -10.87 -4.73
CA GLN A 113 -7.74 -11.69 -5.07
C GLN A 113 -7.91 -12.43 -6.40
N ARG A 114 -9.12 -12.96 -6.69
CA ARG A 114 -9.40 -13.60 -7.98
C ARG A 114 -9.30 -12.61 -9.14
N MET A 115 -9.86 -11.41 -8.99
CA MET A 115 -9.74 -10.36 -10.01
C MET A 115 -8.29 -9.93 -10.23
N VAL A 116 -7.51 -9.81 -9.16
CA VAL A 116 -6.07 -9.51 -9.27
C VAL A 116 -5.34 -10.63 -10.02
N GLN A 117 -5.59 -11.89 -9.67
CA GLN A 117 -5.01 -13.04 -10.38
C GLN A 117 -5.41 -13.06 -11.86
N GLU A 118 -6.67 -12.75 -12.17
CA GLU A 118 -7.14 -12.64 -13.54
C GLU A 118 -6.38 -11.55 -14.30
N ILE A 119 -6.25 -10.34 -13.73
CA ILE A 119 -5.48 -9.25 -14.33
C ILE A 119 -4.03 -9.67 -14.54
N LEU A 120 -3.37 -10.26 -13.54
CA LEU A 120 -1.96 -10.65 -13.63
C LEU A 120 -1.73 -11.85 -14.57
N SER A 121 -2.76 -12.66 -14.83
CA SER A 121 -2.69 -13.77 -15.77
C SER A 121 -2.70 -13.33 -17.24
N GLN A 122 -3.16 -12.10 -17.52
CA GLN A 122 -3.21 -11.59 -18.88
C GLN A 122 -1.78 -11.39 -19.43
N PRO A 123 -1.49 -11.80 -20.68
CA PRO A 123 -0.14 -11.70 -21.24
C PRO A 123 0.43 -10.27 -21.27
N GLN A 124 -0.43 -9.26 -21.39
CA GLN A 124 -0.03 -7.86 -21.50
C GLN A 124 0.42 -7.24 -20.17
N THR A 125 -0.10 -7.74 -19.05
CA THR A 125 0.09 -7.17 -17.71
C THR A 125 1.08 -7.98 -16.86
N ARG A 126 1.30 -9.27 -17.18
CA ARG A 126 2.07 -10.23 -16.38
C ARG A 126 3.44 -9.74 -15.89
N ASN A 127 4.14 -8.92 -16.67
CA ASN A 127 5.46 -8.39 -16.32
C ASN A 127 5.47 -6.87 -16.07
N ARG A 128 4.31 -6.20 -16.22
CA ARG A 128 4.20 -4.74 -16.13
C ARG A 128 3.50 -4.26 -14.88
N LEU A 129 2.69 -5.11 -14.26
CA LEU A 129 1.84 -4.73 -13.14
C LEU A 129 2.16 -5.60 -11.93
N SER A 130 2.45 -4.96 -10.81
CA SER A 130 2.54 -5.59 -9.50
C SER A 130 1.14 -5.93 -8.96
N GLU A 131 1.08 -6.83 -7.99
CA GLU A 131 -0.16 -7.15 -7.27
C GLU A 131 -0.79 -5.87 -6.66
N GLY A 132 0.04 -5.03 -6.03
CA GLY A 132 -0.40 -3.74 -5.45
C GLY A 132 -1.01 -2.80 -6.48
N GLU A 133 -0.42 -2.68 -7.67
CA GLU A 133 -0.96 -1.84 -8.75
C GLU A 133 -2.27 -2.39 -9.31
N ALA A 134 -2.40 -3.72 -9.44
CA ALA A 134 -3.65 -4.36 -9.87
C ALA A 134 -4.79 -4.10 -8.87
N ILE A 135 -4.48 -4.16 -7.58
CA ILE A 135 -5.44 -3.84 -6.51
C ILE A 135 -5.87 -2.37 -6.62
N ASN A 136 -4.91 -1.46 -6.74
CA ASN A 136 -5.17 -0.04 -6.85
C ASN A 136 -6.03 0.26 -8.08
N LEU A 137 -5.77 -0.42 -9.21
CA LEU A 137 -6.56 -0.30 -10.43
C LEU A 137 -8.01 -0.75 -10.21
N ILE A 138 -8.22 -1.90 -9.54
CA ILE A 138 -9.57 -2.40 -9.23
C ILE A 138 -10.31 -1.43 -8.29
N VAL A 139 -9.64 -0.98 -7.23
CA VAL A 139 -10.21 -0.04 -6.26
C VAL A 139 -10.58 1.28 -6.95
N HIS A 140 -9.67 1.84 -7.76
CA HIS A 140 -9.92 3.07 -8.50
C HIS A 140 -11.13 2.92 -9.43
N ARG A 141 -11.23 1.79 -10.14
CA ARG A 141 -12.37 1.48 -11.00
C ARG A 141 -13.69 1.42 -10.22
N HIS A 142 -13.72 0.74 -9.07
CA HIS A 142 -14.91 0.63 -8.22
C HIS A 142 -15.31 1.97 -7.62
N LEU A 143 -14.33 2.80 -7.27
CA LEU A 143 -14.55 4.15 -6.79
C LEU A 143 -15.16 5.05 -7.87
N THR A 144 -14.62 4.99 -9.09
CA THR A 144 -15.13 5.74 -10.24
C THR A 144 -16.57 5.35 -10.53
N PHE A 145 -16.90 4.05 -10.56
CA PHE A 145 -18.28 3.61 -10.77
C PHE A 145 -19.20 4.00 -9.63
N CYS A 146 -18.76 3.87 -8.38
CA CYS A 146 -19.54 4.34 -7.25
C CYS A 146 -19.88 5.82 -7.42
N TYR A 147 -18.90 6.65 -7.77
CA TYR A 147 -19.09 8.09 -7.88
C TYR A 147 -20.14 8.46 -8.92
N PHE A 148 -20.13 7.81 -10.09
CA PHE A 148 -21.10 8.08 -11.15
C PHE A 148 -22.47 7.42 -10.93
N ASN A 149 -22.56 6.34 -10.14
CA ASN A 149 -23.83 5.65 -9.85
C ASN A 149 -24.50 6.14 -8.56
N ILE A 150 -23.76 6.76 -7.63
CA ILE A 150 -24.33 7.24 -6.37
C ILE A 150 -25.12 8.53 -6.61
N ASN A 151 -26.35 8.56 -6.09
CA ASN A 151 -27.22 9.73 -6.12
C ASN A 151 -27.64 10.08 -4.69
N ASP A 152 -28.35 11.20 -4.52
CA ASP A 152 -28.72 11.67 -3.20
C ASP A 152 -29.67 10.70 -2.48
N GLN A 153 -30.51 9.96 -3.23
CA GLN A 153 -31.38 8.92 -2.65
C GLN A 153 -30.56 7.75 -2.09
N HIS A 154 -29.53 7.29 -2.81
CA HIS A 154 -28.61 6.27 -2.32
C HIS A 154 -27.92 6.73 -1.03
N ILE A 155 -27.44 7.98 -0.99
CA ILE A 155 -26.80 8.55 0.20
C ILE A 155 -27.75 8.53 1.39
N GLU A 156 -28.99 8.99 1.23
CA GLU A 156 -29.99 8.97 2.30
C GLU A 156 -30.28 7.53 2.77
N MET A 157 -30.48 6.58 1.84
CA MET A 157 -30.74 5.17 2.16
C MET A 157 -29.59 4.51 2.93
N ILE A 158 -28.35 4.89 2.66
CA ILE A 158 -27.16 4.35 3.33
C ILE A 158 -26.91 5.02 4.68
N LYS A 159 -27.21 6.32 4.81
CA LYS A 159 -27.03 7.06 6.07
C LYS A 159 -28.07 6.71 7.14
N HIS A 160 -29.24 6.21 6.76
CA HIS A 160 -30.25 5.78 7.72
C HIS A 160 -29.69 4.73 8.70
N LYS A 161 -30.16 4.76 9.96
CA LYS A 161 -29.83 3.76 10.98
C LYS A 161 -31.13 3.06 11.42
N PRO A 162 -31.33 1.78 11.05
CA PRO A 162 -30.47 0.92 10.24
C PRO A 162 -30.42 1.33 8.76
N PRO A 163 -29.35 0.97 8.02
CA PRO A 163 -29.28 1.23 6.58
C PRO A 163 -30.41 0.48 5.87
N THR A 164 -31.06 1.14 4.92
CA THR A 164 -32.20 0.57 4.19
C THR A 164 -31.73 -0.35 3.06
N MET A 165 -30.54 -0.09 2.52
CA MET A 165 -29.94 -0.84 1.43
C MET A 165 -29.03 -1.95 1.98
N THR A 166 -29.20 -3.19 1.50
CA THR A 166 -28.31 -4.29 1.91
C THR A 166 -26.94 -4.16 1.24
N PRO A 167 -25.87 -4.77 1.81
CA PRO A 167 -24.55 -4.77 1.18
C PRO A 167 -24.57 -5.29 -0.26
N GLU A 168 -25.39 -6.30 -0.57
CA GLU A 168 -25.50 -6.88 -1.91
C GLU A 168 -26.19 -5.94 -2.89
N GLN A 169 -27.17 -5.16 -2.42
CA GLN A 169 -27.82 -4.13 -3.23
C GLN A 169 -26.84 -2.98 -3.55
N VAL A 170 -26.10 -2.52 -2.55
CA VAL A 170 -25.04 -1.51 -2.74
C VAL A 170 -24.02 -2.01 -3.77
N ASP A 171 -23.56 -3.25 -3.60
CA ASP A 171 -22.57 -3.83 -4.51
C ASP A 171 -23.13 -3.85 -5.95
N LYS A 172 -24.36 -4.32 -6.15
CA LYS A 172 -24.98 -4.45 -7.49
C LYS A 172 -25.34 -3.12 -8.14
N GLU A 173 -25.87 -2.16 -7.39
CA GLU A 173 -26.46 -0.94 -7.94
C GLU A 173 -25.48 0.23 -7.99
N ILE A 174 -24.50 0.27 -7.09
CA ILE A 174 -23.57 1.40 -6.94
C ILE A 174 -22.18 1.02 -7.41
N ILE A 175 -21.68 -0.15 -6.98
CA ILE A 175 -20.26 -0.51 -7.16
C ILE A 175 -19.99 -1.18 -8.53
N HIS A 176 -20.92 -1.95 -9.08
CA HIS A 176 -20.72 -2.64 -10.35
C HIS A 176 -20.91 -1.73 -11.57
N HIS A 177 -20.18 -2.06 -12.64
CA HIS A 177 -20.20 -1.32 -13.89
C HIS A 177 -21.59 -1.31 -14.54
N ARG A 178 -22.02 -0.13 -14.98
CA ARG A 178 -23.10 0.03 -15.95
C ARG A 178 -22.51 0.45 -17.28
N ASP A 179 -23.01 -0.14 -18.35
CA ASP A 179 -22.64 0.20 -19.72
C ASP A 179 -22.83 1.72 -19.94
N GLY A 180 -21.80 2.39 -20.46
CA GLY A 180 -21.84 3.81 -20.79
C GLY A 180 -21.40 4.78 -19.68
N THR A 181 -20.87 4.29 -18.56
CA THR A 181 -20.20 5.16 -17.58
C THR A 181 -18.78 5.52 -18.06
N PRO A 182 -18.34 6.79 -17.94
CA PRO A 182 -16.98 7.17 -18.26
C PRO A 182 -15.98 6.35 -17.43
N PHE A 183 -14.83 6.03 -18.04
CA PHE A 183 -13.86 5.13 -17.44
C PHE A 183 -12.94 5.84 -16.46
N SER A 184 -12.87 7.18 -16.53
CA SER A 184 -12.01 8.00 -15.69
C SER A 184 -12.76 9.12 -14.96
N LEU A 185 -12.17 9.56 -13.85
CA LEU A 185 -12.54 10.77 -13.15
C LEU A 185 -11.81 11.96 -13.79
N SER A 186 -12.46 13.13 -13.88
CA SER A 186 -11.80 14.37 -14.28
C SER A 186 -10.65 14.74 -13.35
N LYS A 187 -9.70 15.57 -13.78
CA LYS A 187 -8.59 16.00 -12.91
C LYS A 187 -9.11 16.70 -11.64
N ARG A 188 -10.21 17.43 -11.77
CA ARG A 188 -10.89 18.07 -10.63
C ARG A 188 -11.48 17.05 -9.66
N GLN A 189 -12.14 16.01 -10.16
CA GLN A 189 -12.67 14.92 -9.34
C GLN A 189 -11.55 14.12 -8.65
N MET A 190 -10.44 13.89 -9.33
CA MET A 190 -9.24 13.26 -8.76
C MET A 190 -8.61 14.10 -7.64
N ALA A 191 -8.49 15.41 -7.83
CA ALA A 191 -8.03 16.32 -6.78
C ALA A 191 -8.98 16.30 -5.56
N MET A 192 -10.29 16.21 -5.79
CA MET A 192 -11.29 16.10 -4.74
C MET A 192 -11.17 14.78 -3.97
N LEU A 193 -10.96 13.66 -4.67
CA LEU A 193 -10.68 12.37 -4.07
C LEU A 193 -9.45 12.44 -3.16
N GLY A 194 -8.36 13.06 -3.61
CA GLY A 194 -7.16 13.28 -2.81
C GLY A 194 -7.46 13.98 -1.48
N ARG A 195 -8.24 15.09 -1.53
CA ARG A 195 -8.67 15.82 -0.33
C ARG A 195 -9.53 14.98 0.61
N VAL A 196 -10.44 14.17 0.06
CA VAL A 196 -11.31 13.28 0.85
C VAL A 196 -10.48 12.21 1.57
N ILE A 197 -9.51 11.60 0.88
CA ILE A 197 -8.62 10.60 1.47
C ILE A 197 -7.74 11.24 2.54
N GLU A 198 -7.16 12.42 2.29
CA GLU A 198 -6.33 13.13 3.25
C GLU A 198 -7.12 13.54 4.50
N ALA A 199 -8.31 14.10 4.33
CA ALA A 199 -9.18 14.48 5.45
C ALA A 199 -9.59 13.27 6.29
N ASP A 200 -9.84 12.13 5.64
CA ASP A 200 -10.16 10.89 6.33
C ASP A 200 -8.96 10.33 7.10
N GLN A 201 -7.77 10.32 6.51
CA GLN A 201 -6.52 9.93 7.21
C GLN A 201 -6.24 10.85 8.41
N ALA A 202 -6.44 12.16 8.26
CA ALA A 202 -6.28 13.13 9.33
C ALA A 202 -7.25 12.83 10.50
N ASN A 203 -8.52 12.56 10.21
CA ASN A 203 -9.52 12.22 11.22
C ASN A 203 -9.20 10.91 11.95
N GLN A 204 -8.63 9.93 11.26
CA GLN A 204 -8.20 8.68 11.89
C GLN A 204 -6.97 8.87 12.78
N SER A 205 -6.03 9.72 12.39
CA SER A 205 -4.82 10.01 13.19
C SER A 205 -5.10 10.82 14.46
N ALA A 206 -6.16 11.64 14.46
CA ALA A 206 -6.55 12.47 15.59
C ALA A 206 -7.29 11.69 16.69
N GLY A 207 -7.86 10.52 16.37
CA GLY A 207 -8.35 9.59 17.37
C GLY A 207 -7.21 8.68 17.83
N ALA A 208 -6.83 8.75 19.11
CA ALA A 208 -5.80 7.90 19.74
C ALA A 208 -6.20 6.41 19.85
N GLY A 209 -6.83 5.86 18.81
CA GLY A 209 -7.00 4.43 18.58
C GLY A 209 -5.95 3.92 17.60
N PRO A 210 -5.66 2.61 17.60
CA PRO A 210 -4.76 2.02 16.62
C PRO A 210 -5.21 2.39 15.20
N ALA A 211 -4.29 2.91 14.40
CA ALA A 211 -4.54 3.41 13.05
C ALA A 211 -5.01 2.28 12.12
N ILE A 212 -6.32 2.17 11.93
CA ILE A 212 -6.97 1.25 11.00
C ILE A 212 -7.35 2.04 9.75
N GLY A 213 -6.42 2.26 8.81
CA GLY A 213 -6.83 2.86 7.53
C GLY A 213 -5.77 3.20 6.50
N GLY A 214 -4.72 2.38 6.41
CA GLY A 214 -4.12 2.14 5.11
C GLY A 214 -5.00 1.13 4.37
N TRP A 215 -5.22 1.31 3.07
CA TRP A 215 -5.80 0.31 2.16
C TRP A 215 -4.86 -0.89 1.96
N ASP A 216 -4.13 -1.25 3.01
CA ASP A 216 -3.26 -2.38 3.01
C ASP A 216 -4.18 -3.58 3.08
N MET A 217 -4.31 -4.25 1.93
CA MET A 217 -4.88 -5.57 1.88
C MET A 217 -4.44 -6.33 3.11
N ARG A 218 -5.41 -6.94 3.80
CA ARG A 218 -5.10 -7.94 4.82
C ARG A 218 -4.28 -9.02 4.11
N MET A 219 -2.96 -8.84 4.06
CA MET A 219 -2.05 -9.94 3.86
C MET A 219 -2.46 -10.92 4.94
N SER A 220 -2.88 -12.12 4.50
CA SER A 220 -3.25 -13.24 5.35
C SER A 220 -2.37 -13.23 6.59
N SER A 221 -2.93 -13.41 7.77
CA SER A 221 -2.19 -13.36 9.05
C SER A 221 -0.89 -14.17 9.00
N GLY A 222 -0.82 -15.23 8.17
CA GLY A 222 0.39 -16.00 7.92
C GLY A 222 1.53 -15.22 7.24
N VAL A 223 1.25 -14.34 6.28
CA VAL A 223 2.28 -13.52 5.60
C VAL A 223 2.82 -12.44 6.53
N LYS A 224 1.98 -11.85 7.40
CA LYS A 224 2.44 -10.93 8.45
C LYS A 224 3.36 -11.61 9.45
N ILE A 225 3.00 -12.81 9.89
CA ILE A 225 3.87 -13.63 10.77
C ILE A 225 5.18 -13.96 10.05
N LEU A 226 5.14 -14.30 8.76
CA LEU A 226 6.34 -14.59 7.97
C LEU A 226 7.26 -13.37 7.86
N TYR A 227 6.70 -12.20 7.56
CA TYR A 227 7.46 -10.95 7.48
C TYR A 227 8.10 -10.60 8.83
N ILE A 228 7.34 -10.65 9.93
CA ILE A 228 7.88 -10.43 11.28
C ILE A 228 8.98 -11.46 11.59
N ALA A 229 8.78 -12.73 11.23
CA ALA A 229 9.78 -13.77 11.43
C ALA A 229 11.07 -13.51 10.62
N ILE A 230 10.96 -13.03 9.38
CA ILE A 230 12.10 -12.65 8.54
C ILE A 230 12.85 -11.49 9.19
N VAL A 231 12.15 -10.40 9.54
CA VAL A 231 12.78 -9.23 10.17
C VAL A 231 13.48 -9.61 11.47
N VAL A 232 12.80 -10.35 12.35
CA VAL A 232 13.39 -10.89 13.59
C VAL A 232 14.61 -11.77 13.28
N SER A 233 14.55 -12.64 12.27
CA SER A 233 15.68 -13.50 11.91
C SER A 233 16.91 -12.71 11.43
N VAL A 234 16.71 -11.57 10.75
CA VAL A 234 17.80 -10.69 10.32
C VAL A 234 18.46 -10.00 11.52
N PHE A 235 17.67 -9.47 12.45
CA PHE A 235 18.19 -8.83 13.67
C PHE A 235 18.92 -9.83 14.57
N PHE A 236 18.32 -10.99 14.84
CA PHE A 236 18.96 -12.04 15.64
C PHE A 236 20.17 -12.65 14.92
N GLY A 237 20.11 -12.80 13.60
CA GLY A 237 21.22 -13.25 12.77
C GLY A 237 22.43 -12.31 12.87
N ALA A 238 22.19 -10.99 12.76
CA ALA A 238 23.22 -9.98 12.92
C ALA A 238 23.82 -9.98 14.34
N ALA A 239 22.99 -10.10 15.37
CA ALA A 239 23.44 -10.17 16.77
C ALA A 239 24.31 -11.41 17.04
N ILE A 240 23.88 -12.58 16.58
CA ILE A 240 24.65 -13.83 16.72
C ILE A 240 25.97 -13.75 15.94
N PHE A 241 25.96 -13.16 14.75
CA PHE A 241 27.16 -12.95 13.95
C PHE A 241 28.17 -12.03 14.67
N ALA A 242 27.70 -10.92 15.24
CA ALA A 242 28.53 -10.00 16.03
C ALA A 242 29.13 -10.70 17.27
N LEU A 243 28.33 -11.47 18.02
CA LEU A 243 28.80 -12.23 19.18
C LEU A 243 29.84 -13.29 18.79
N ARG A 244 29.64 -14.01 17.68
CA ARG A 244 30.62 -14.98 17.19
C ARG A 244 31.93 -14.32 16.79
N LYS A 245 31.87 -13.14 16.16
CA LYS A 245 33.07 -12.37 15.81
C LYS A 245 33.83 -11.96 17.07
N LEU A 246 33.14 -11.45 18.09
CA LEU A 246 33.75 -11.09 19.38
C LEU A 246 34.44 -12.29 20.06
N MET A 247 33.77 -13.45 20.11
CA MET A 247 34.34 -14.66 20.72
C MET A 247 35.54 -15.24 19.94
N GLN A 248 35.69 -14.95 18.65
CA GLN A 248 36.85 -15.38 17.88
C GLN A 248 38.08 -14.50 18.14
N GLU A 249 37.89 -13.20 18.42
CA GLU A 249 38.97 -12.27 18.75
C GLU A 249 39.59 -12.63 20.12
N ASP A 250 38.78 -12.91 21.15
CA ASP A 250 39.25 -13.36 22.47
C ASP A 250 40.10 -14.65 22.42
N LYS A 251 39.77 -15.56 21.50
CA LYS A 251 40.50 -16.83 21.32
C LYS A 251 41.84 -16.64 20.61
N LYS A 252 42.00 -15.61 19.80
CA LYS A 252 43.28 -15.29 19.14
C LYS A 252 44.26 -14.67 20.14
N GLU A 253 43.81 -13.73 20.97
CA GLU A 253 44.67 -13.10 21.98
C GLU A 253 45.16 -14.09 23.06
N LYS A 254 44.32 -15.02 23.51
CA LYS A 254 44.73 -16.04 24.50
C LYS A 254 45.77 -17.05 23.97
N LYS A 255 45.85 -17.27 22.65
CA LYS A 255 46.80 -18.23 22.07
C LYS A 255 48.19 -17.64 21.82
N GLU A 256 48.32 -16.33 21.64
CA GLU A 256 49.63 -15.68 21.47
C GLU A 256 50.33 -15.34 22.79
N SER A 257 49.58 -15.16 23.88
CA SER A 257 50.12 -14.76 25.18
C SER A 257 51.00 -15.83 25.84
N SER A 258 50.63 -17.11 25.84
CA SER A 258 51.36 -18.12 26.63
C SER A 258 52.65 -18.65 25.99
N LYS A 259 52.78 -18.59 24.65
CA LYS A 259 54.03 -18.99 23.95
C LYS A 259 55.01 -17.83 23.73
N SER A 260 54.54 -16.58 23.54
CA SER A 260 55.44 -15.43 23.33
C SER A 260 56.02 -14.87 24.64
N LEU A 261 55.26 -14.88 25.75
CA LEU A 261 55.77 -14.48 27.08
C LEU A 261 56.91 -15.39 27.57
N ARG A 262 56.83 -16.70 27.31
CA ARG A 262 57.91 -17.65 27.65
C ARG A 262 59.16 -17.46 26.79
N LYS A 263 59.04 -16.95 25.55
CA LYS A 263 60.19 -16.67 24.69
C LYS A 263 60.87 -15.36 25.07
N LYS A 264 60.09 -14.30 25.36
CA LYS A 264 60.61 -13.03 25.89
C LYS A 264 61.29 -13.17 27.26
N GLN A 265 60.72 -13.94 28.19
CA GLN A 265 61.38 -14.20 29.48
C GLN A 265 62.71 -14.97 29.36
N LYS A 266 62.86 -15.85 28.35
CA LYS A 266 64.14 -16.54 28.12
C LYS A 266 65.21 -15.60 27.59
N GLU A 267 64.86 -14.67 26.70
CA GLU A 267 65.82 -13.71 26.13
C GLU A 267 66.32 -12.69 27.16
N GLU A 268 65.47 -12.22 28.07
CA GLU A 268 65.88 -11.30 29.14
C GLU A 268 66.81 -11.97 30.17
N ARG A 269 66.61 -13.25 30.49
CA ARG A 269 67.51 -14.02 31.37
C ARG A 269 68.87 -14.31 30.75
N THR A 270 68.98 -14.35 29.42
CA THR A 270 70.27 -14.50 28.74
C THR A 270 71.04 -13.19 28.58
N LYS A 271 70.36 -12.03 28.56
CA LYS A 271 71.03 -10.72 28.49
C LYS A 271 71.59 -10.28 29.85
N SER A 272 70.92 -10.58 30.95
CA SER A 272 71.40 -10.27 32.30
C SER A 272 72.59 -11.14 32.75
N LYS A 273 72.80 -12.32 32.16
CA LYS A 273 73.99 -13.17 32.40
C LYS A 273 75.24 -12.76 31.63
N LYS A 274 75.16 -11.78 30.73
CA LYS A 274 76.32 -11.25 29.97
C LYS A 274 76.85 -9.91 30.53
N LEU A 275 76.29 -9.45 31.65
CA LEU A 275 76.62 -8.17 32.29
C LEU A 275 77.34 -8.33 33.64
N ILE A 276 77.81 -9.54 33.94
CA ILE A 276 78.76 -9.89 35.02
C ILE A 276 79.96 -10.54 34.34
#